data_AF-A0A975LAJ1-F1
#
_entry.id   AF-A0A975LAJ1-F1
#
_cell.length_a   1.000
_cell.length_b   1.000
_cell.length_c   1.000
_cell.angle_alpha   90.00
_cell.angle_beta   90.00
_cell.angle_gamma   90.00
#
_symmetry.space_group_name_H-M   'P 1'
#
loop_
_entity.id
_entity.type
_entity.pdbx_description
1 polymer ?
#
loop_
_entity_poly.entity_id
_entity_poly.type
_entity_poly.pdbx_seq_one_letter_code
_entity_poly.pdbx_strand_id
1 'polypeptide(L)'
;MKRAGPEEQEVLELLRENADDVPPNSTLNFPGVVDDVASLWVDNQRHDRAWSPDFVKEAARLLRKDGNRHGFSAYYGMCQTYALRISGEGFPNACYYRSKIQIIIDDFVPFADLVHPADSDALETVDTIFVRKADDIVPIPSKDIPWWVPESHWWWRVPTRDDWTEDEINAKINDYYDDDWDS
;
A
#
# COMPACT_ATOMS: atom_id res chain seq x y z
N MET A 1 -31.35 2.99 -2.76
CA MET A 1 -29.88 2.92 -2.56
C MET A 1 -29.50 1.47 -2.35
N LYS A 2 -28.43 1.01 -2.99
CA LYS A 2 -27.90 -0.36 -2.83
C LYS A 2 -27.16 -0.41 -1.50
N ARG A 3 -27.60 -1.29 -0.60
CA ARG A 3 -26.96 -1.53 0.71
C ARG A 3 -25.62 -2.24 0.53
N ALA A 4 -24.75 -2.10 1.52
CA ALA A 4 -23.48 -2.81 1.53
C ALA A 4 -23.66 -4.33 1.61
N GLY A 5 -22.84 -5.06 0.87
CA GLY A 5 -22.76 -6.53 0.95
C GLY A 5 -22.11 -7.02 2.25
N PRO A 6 -22.13 -8.33 2.52
CA PRO A 6 -21.54 -8.91 3.73
C PRO A 6 -20.06 -8.54 3.92
N GLU A 7 -19.25 -8.71 2.88
CA GLU A 7 -17.81 -8.42 2.93
C GLU A 7 -17.52 -6.92 3.13
N GLU A 8 -18.32 -6.05 2.49
CA GLU A 8 -18.26 -4.60 2.73
C GLU A 8 -18.64 -4.26 4.19
N GLN A 9 -19.57 -5.00 4.82
CA GLN A 9 -19.91 -4.79 6.23
C GLN A 9 -18.77 -5.20 7.17
N GLU A 10 -18.06 -6.28 6.87
CA GLU A 10 -16.89 -6.73 7.66
C GLU A 10 -15.82 -5.63 7.70
N VAL A 11 -15.51 -5.02 6.57
CA VAL A 11 -14.58 -3.87 6.51
C VAL A 11 -15.11 -2.69 7.35
N LEU A 12 -16.42 -2.39 7.27
CA LEU A 12 -17.00 -1.32 8.08
C LEU A 12 -16.95 -1.62 9.57
N GLU A 13 -17.02 -2.88 9.99
CA GLU A 13 -16.89 -3.29 11.38
C GLU A 13 -15.45 -3.05 11.88
N LEU A 14 -14.43 -3.49 11.14
CA LEU A 14 -13.03 -3.22 11.47
C LEU A 14 -12.72 -1.73 11.55
N LEU A 15 -13.25 -0.94 10.60
CA LEU A 15 -13.10 0.51 10.62
C LEU A 15 -13.79 1.16 11.83
N ARG A 16 -14.90 0.60 12.32
CA ARG A 16 -15.58 1.10 13.54
C ARG A 16 -14.80 0.74 14.79
N GLU A 17 -14.29 -0.48 14.88
CA GLU A 17 -13.45 -0.92 15.99
C GLU A 17 -12.23 -0.01 16.15
N ASN A 18 -11.57 0.33 15.03
CA ASN A 18 -10.42 1.22 15.03
C ASN A 18 -10.78 2.71 15.24
N ALA A 19 -12.02 3.14 15.00
CA ALA A 19 -12.36 4.56 14.92
C ALA A 19 -12.09 5.34 16.22
N ASP A 20 -12.40 4.72 17.36
CA ASP A 20 -12.29 5.32 18.69
C ASP A 20 -11.09 4.75 19.47
N ASP A 21 -10.28 3.89 18.83
CA ASP A 21 -9.18 3.17 19.47
C ASP A 21 -7.88 3.99 19.46
N VAL A 22 -7.26 4.10 20.63
CA VAL A 22 -5.98 4.80 20.81
C VAL A 22 -4.83 3.86 20.42
N PRO A 23 -3.73 4.35 19.82
CA PRO A 23 -2.53 3.54 19.63
C PRO A 23 -2.11 2.79 20.92
N PRO A 24 -1.60 1.55 20.82
CA PRO A 24 -1.11 0.90 19.60
C PRO A 24 -2.14 0.06 18.83
N ASN A 25 -3.32 -0.22 19.37
CA ASN A 25 -4.23 -1.23 18.80
C ASN A 25 -4.74 -0.86 17.40
N SER A 26 -5.11 0.41 17.20
CA SER A 26 -5.50 0.92 15.89
C SER A 26 -4.39 0.82 14.84
N THR A 27 -3.12 0.81 15.26
CA THR A 27 -1.97 0.58 14.36
C THR A 27 -1.82 -0.88 13.96
N LEU A 28 -2.10 -1.81 14.87
CA LEU A 28 -1.96 -3.25 14.63
C LEU A 28 -3.06 -3.79 13.71
N ASN A 29 -4.27 -3.26 13.82
CA ASN A 29 -5.43 -3.77 13.08
C ASN A 29 -5.60 -3.14 11.70
N PHE A 30 -5.09 -1.92 11.48
CA PHE A 30 -5.28 -1.20 10.23
C PHE A 30 -4.72 -1.90 8.97
N PRO A 31 -3.58 -2.62 9.02
CA PRO A 31 -3.16 -3.45 7.88
C PRO A 31 -4.24 -4.43 7.41
N GLY A 32 -5.00 -5.05 8.32
CA GLY A 32 -6.11 -5.93 7.98
C GLY A 32 -7.24 -5.21 7.24
N VAL A 33 -7.61 -4.01 7.70
CA VAL A 33 -8.58 -3.15 6.98
C VAL A 33 -8.15 -2.90 5.54
N VAL A 34 -6.88 -2.53 5.35
CA VAL A 34 -6.36 -2.19 4.02
C VAL A 34 -6.29 -3.43 3.13
N ASP A 35 -5.92 -4.58 3.68
CA ASP A 35 -5.86 -5.85 2.95
C ASP A 35 -7.26 -6.32 2.51
N ASP A 36 -8.27 -6.19 3.36
CA ASP A 36 -9.65 -6.55 3.02
C ASP A 36 -10.22 -5.59 1.96
N VAL A 37 -9.99 -4.28 2.10
CA VAL A 37 -10.39 -3.29 1.07
C VAL A 37 -9.73 -3.60 -0.26
N ALA A 38 -8.42 -3.85 -0.27
CA ALA A 38 -7.70 -4.16 -1.50
C ALA A 38 -8.19 -5.47 -2.14
N SER A 39 -8.47 -6.49 -1.32
CA SER A 39 -9.00 -7.77 -1.80
C SER A 39 -10.37 -7.60 -2.46
N LEU A 40 -11.27 -6.84 -1.83
CA LEU A 40 -12.57 -6.50 -2.40
C LEU A 40 -12.47 -5.63 -3.65
N TRP A 41 -11.53 -4.68 -3.67
CA TRP A 41 -11.27 -3.86 -4.84
C TRP A 41 -10.86 -4.73 -6.04
N VAL A 42 -9.90 -5.64 -5.85
CA VAL A 42 -9.44 -6.54 -6.91
C VAL A 42 -10.56 -7.45 -7.42
N ASP A 43 -11.38 -7.97 -6.52
CA ASP A 43 -12.53 -8.80 -6.89
C ASP A 43 -13.59 -8.00 -7.66
N ASN A 44 -13.86 -6.76 -7.24
CA ASN A 44 -14.72 -5.83 -7.95
C ASN A 44 -14.21 -5.54 -9.36
N GLN A 45 -12.91 -5.28 -9.54
CA GLN A 45 -12.32 -5.10 -10.88
C GLN A 45 -12.48 -6.35 -11.75
N ARG A 46 -12.25 -7.54 -11.19
CA ARG A 46 -12.41 -8.82 -11.89
C ARG A 46 -13.83 -9.07 -12.39
N HIS A 47 -14.82 -8.57 -11.65
CA HIS A 47 -16.23 -8.81 -11.91
C HIS A 47 -16.98 -7.57 -12.44
N ASP A 48 -16.26 -6.51 -12.82
CA ASP A 48 -16.84 -5.23 -13.29
C ASP A 48 -17.93 -4.69 -12.33
N ARG A 49 -17.63 -4.72 -11.03
CA ARG A 49 -18.53 -4.28 -9.96
C ARG A 49 -18.07 -2.94 -9.40
N ALA A 50 -19.04 -2.07 -9.15
CA ALA A 50 -18.83 -0.87 -8.35
C ALA A 50 -19.14 -1.13 -6.88
N TRP A 51 -18.43 -0.41 -6.00
CA TRP A 51 -18.75 -0.32 -4.57
C TRP A 51 -20.21 0.04 -4.32
N SER A 52 -20.78 -0.43 -3.21
CA SER A 52 -22.07 0.12 -2.79
C SER A 52 -21.90 1.59 -2.36
N PRO A 53 -22.83 2.49 -2.74
CA PRO A 53 -22.75 3.90 -2.34
C PRO A 53 -22.78 4.09 -0.81
N ASP A 54 -23.49 3.20 -0.11
CA ASP A 54 -23.57 3.20 1.36
C ASP A 54 -22.23 2.85 1.99
N PHE A 55 -21.51 1.87 1.41
CA PHE A 55 -20.17 1.50 1.84
C PHE A 55 -19.19 2.64 1.67
N VAL A 56 -19.08 3.22 0.46
CA VAL A 56 -18.14 4.32 0.17
C VAL A 56 -18.35 5.47 1.14
N LYS A 57 -19.61 5.88 1.34
CA LYS A 57 -19.95 6.99 2.25
C LYS A 57 -19.54 6.70 3.69
N GLU A 58 -19.83 5.50 4.19
CA GLU A 58 -19.56 5.15 5.58
C GLU A 58 -18.07 4.86 5.83
N ALA A 59 -17.40 4.16 4.93
CA ALA A 59 -15.96 3.93 4.98
C ALA A 59 -15.21 5.26 4.96
N ALA A 60 -15.58 6.19 4.06
CA ALA A 60 -14.98 7.51 4.00
C ALA A 60 -15.17 8.31 5.31
N ARG A 61 -16.32 8.17 5.96
CA ARG A 61 -16.58 8.80 7.27
C ARG A 61 -15.72 8.20 8.37
N LEU A 62 -15.57 6.87 8.39
CA LEU A 62 -14.84 6.15 9.43
C LEU A 62 -13.32 6.29 9.27
N LEU A 63 -12.79 6.28 8.05
CA LEU A 63 -11.36 6.47 7.76
C LEU A 63 -10.83 7.80 8.32
N ARG A 64 -11.66 8.84 8.38
CA ARG A 64 -11.32 10.16 8.95
C ARG A 64 -11.32 10.20 10.49
N LYS A 65 -11.68 9.11 11.16
CA LYS A 65 -11.64 9.02 12.62
C LYS A 65 -10.22 8.86 13.12
N ASP A 66 -9.92 9.38 14.30
CA ASP A 66 -8.55 9.53 14.79
C ASP A 66 -7.81 8.19 14.84
N GLY A 67 -8.42 7.10 15.32
CA GLY A 67 -7.73 5.81 15.36
C GLY A 67 -7.41 5.27 13.97
N ASN A 68 -8.32 5.40 13.00
CA ASN A 68 -8.05 5.03 11.60
C ASN A 68 -6.98 5.92 10.95
N ARG A 69 -6.95 7.22 11.25
CA ARG A 69 -5.89 8.13 10.76
C ARG A 69 -4.52 7.77 11.31
N HIS A 70 -4.44 7.37 12.58
CA HIS A 70 -3.20 6.86 13.17
C HIS A 70 -2.77 5.53 12.52
N GLY A 71 -3.71 4.59 12.35
CA GLY A 71 -3.46 3.32 11.66
C GLY A 71 -2.97 3.53 10.22
N PHE A 72 -3.61 4.45 9.48
CA PHE A 72 -3.19 4.84 8.14
C PHE A 72 -1.80 5.46 8.14
N SER A 73 -1.50 6.36 9.08
CA SER A 73 -0.19 7.00 9.19
C SER A 73 0.92 5.98 9.45
N ALA A 74 0.67 4.97 10.30
CA ALA A 74 1.61 3.89 10.53
C ALA A 74 1.77 2.98 9.30
N TYR A 75 0.68 2.66 8.61
CA TYR A 75 0.70 1.90 7.36
C TYR A 75 1.51 2.62 6.27
N TYR A 76 1.32 3.94 6.15
CA TYR A 76 2.13 4.80 5.30
C TYR A 76 3.60 4.83 5.72
N GLY A 77 3.90 4.88 7.03
CA GLY A 77 5.27 4.78 7.53
C GLY A 77 5.99 3.49 7.11
N MET A 78 5.27 2.37 7.01
CA MET A 78 5.81 1.12 6.44
C MET A 78 6.14 1.28 4.95
N CYS A 79 5.25 1.91 4.19
CA CYS A 79 5.51 2.24 2.77
C CYS A 79 6.81 3.05 2.62
N GLN A 80 6.99 4.10 3.43
CA GLN A 80 8.20 4.92 3.41
C GLN A 80 9.44 4.12 3.79
N THR A 81 9.34 3.27 4.83
CA THR A 81 10.46 2.44 5.30
C THR A 81 10.96 1.53 4.19
N TYR A 82 10.06 0.83 3.50
CA TYR A 82 10.40 -0.03 2.37
C TYR A 82 10.91 0.76 1.16
N ALA A 83 10.34 1.94 0.87
CA ALA A 83 10.82 2.79 -0.20
C ALA A 83 12.25 3.29 0.07
N LEU A 84 12.59 3.63 1.32
CA LEU A 84 13.97 4.03 1.67
C LEU A 84 14.95 2.86 1.52
N ARG A 85 14.48 1.64 1.82
CA ARG A 85 15.21 0.36 1.70
C ARG A 85 14.99 -0.31 0.34
N ILE A 86 14.91 0.47 -0.74
CA ILE A 86 14.41 0.04 -2.05
C ILE A 86 15.11 -1.21 -2.65
N SER A 87 16.34 -1.49 -2.27
CA SER A 87 17.09 -2.68 -2.70
C SER A 87 16.45 -3.99 -2.19
N GLY A 88 16.82 -5.12 -2.79
CA GLY A 88 16.30 -6.44 -2.42
C GLY A 88 14.77 -6.47 -2.45
N GLU A 89 14.13 -6.87 -1.35
CA GLU A 89 12.67 -6.94 -1.25
C GLU A 89 12.00 -5.59 -0.90
N GLY A 90 12.74 -4.51 -0.72
CA GLY A 90 12.15 -3.23 -0.32
C GLY A 90 11.25 -2.63 -1.39
N PHE A 91 11.68 -2.64 -2.65
CA PHE A 91 10.87 -2.12 -3.75
C PHE A 91 9.51 -2.84 -3.93
N PRO A 92 9.42 -4.18 -4.05
CA PRO A 92 8.13 -4.85 -4.21
C PRO A 92 7.22 -4.61 -3.01
N ASN A 93 7.76 -4.63 -1.79
CA ASN A 93 6.99 -4.31 -0.58
C ASN A 93 6.46 -2.87 -0.61
N ALA A 94 7.31 -1.88 -0.90
CA ALA A 94 6.90 -0.49 -1.02
C ALA A 94 5.80 -0.31 -2.09
N CYS A 95 5.92 -0.98 -3.23
CA CYS A 95 4.90 -0.96 -4.27
C CYS A 95 3.56 -1.54 -3.79
N TYR A 96 3.57 -2.65 -3.04
CA TYR A 96 2.33 -3.19 -2.46
C TYR A 96 1.65 -2.21 -1.51
N TYR A 97 2.38 -1.64 -0.55
CA TYR A 97 1.83 -0.63 0.37
C TYR A 97 1.28 0.58 -0.40
N ARG A 98 2.07 1.11 -1.34
CA ARG A 98 1.70 2.28 -2.14
C ARG A 98 0.47 2.04 -3.02
N SER A 99 0.35 0.86 -3.64
CA SER A 99 -0.85 0.46 -4.41
C SER A 99 -2.09 0.42 -3.54
N LYS A 100 -2.01 -0.19 -2.35
CA LYS A 100 -3.15 -0.28 -1.44
C LYS A 100 -3.54 1.08 -0.88
N ILE A 101 -2.57 1.95 -0.59
CA ILE A 101 -2.83 3.36 -0.27
C ILE A 101 -3.55 4.07 -1.42
N GLN A 102 -3.14 3.83 -2.67
CA GLN A 102 -3.78 4.42 -3.86
C GLN A 102 -5.27 4.04 -3.94
N ILE A 103 -5.61 2.77 -3.69
CA ILE A 103 -7.01 2.31 -3.64
C ILE A 103 -7.82 3.10 -2.60
N ILE A 104 -7.28 3.30 -1.40
CA ILE A 104 -7.96 4.05 -0.34
C ILE A 104 -8.23 5.50 -0.76
N ILE A 105 -7.25 6.15 -1.40
CA ILE A 105 -7.35 7.58 -1.71
C ILE A 105 -8.20 7.89 -2.93
N ASP A 106 -8.21 6.98 -3.91
CA ASP A 106 -9.01 7.15 -5.14
C ASP A 106 -10.49 6.90 -4.89
N ASP A 107 -10.82 5.88 -4.09
CA ASP A 107 -12.20 5.42 -3.96
C ASP A 107 -12.92 5.99 -2.73
N PHE A 108 -12.21 6.45 -1.69
CA PHE A 108 -12.83 6.80 -0.40
C PHE A 108 -12.48 8.19 0.13
N VAL A 109 -11.20 8.51 0.31
CA VAL A 109 -10.79 9.71 1.07
C VAL A 109 -9.47 10.29 0.55
N PRO A 110 -9.40 11.58 0.19
CA PRO A 110 -8.13 12.20 -0.22
C PRO A 110 -7.03 12.03 0.83
N PHE A 111 -5.80 11.79 0.40
CA PHE A 111 -4.65 11.56 1.30
C PHE A 111 -4.52 12.63 2.40
N ALA A 112 -4.69 13.91 2.04
CA ALA A 112 -4.58 15.05 2.95
C ALA A 112 -5.59 15.02 4.13
N ASP A 113 -6.71 14.32 4.00
CA ASP A 113 -7.68 14.14 5.08
C ASP A 113 -7.23 13.07 6.10
N LEU A 114 -6.29 12.20 5.71
CA LEU A 114 -5.84 11.06 6.52
C LEU A 114 -4.57 11.37 7.31
N VAL A 115 -3.73 12.28 6.83
CA VAL A 115 -2.45 12.64 7.44
C VAL A 115 -2.46 14.01 8.13
N HIS A 116 -1.34 14.38 8.76
CA HIS A 116 -1.17 15.75 9.25
C HIS A 116 -0.93 16.71 8.07
N PRO A 117 -1.40 17.98 8.10
CA PRO A 117 -1.26 18.89 6.97
C PRO A 117 0.16 19.13 6.48
N ALA A 118 1.16 18.99 7.36
CA ALA A 118 2.57 19.09 6.99
C ALA A 118 3.06 17.93 6.09
N ASP A 119 2.31 16.83 6.06
CA ASP A 119 2.66 15.60 5.34
C ASP A 119 1.82 15.42 4.08
N SER A 120 1.06 16.44 3.62
CA SER A 120 0.14 16.30 2.47
C SER A 120 0.81 15.84 1.18
N ASP A 121 2.09 16.17 1.02
CA ASP A 121 2.88 15.88 -0.19
C ASP A 121 3.80 14.66 0.02
N ALA A 122 3.65 13.96 1.15
CA ALA A 122 4.58 12.90 1.53
C ALA A 122 4.49 11.68 0.58
N LEU A 123 3.36 11.45 -0.10
CA LEU A 123 3.28 10.42 -1.16
C LEU A 123 4.20 10.72 -2.34
N GLU A 124 4.35 11.98 -2.75
CA GLU A 124 5.25 12.36 -3.84
C GLU A 124 6.72 12.05 -3.49
N THR A 125 7.07 12.09 -2.21
CA THR A 125 8.40 11.70 -1.74
C THR A 125 8.68 10.21 -2.00
N VAL A 126 7.70 9.33 -1.76
CA VAL A 126 7.82 7.90 -2.08
C VAL A 126 7.98 7.69 -3.58
N ASP A 127 7.14 8.33 -4.38
CA ASP A 127 7.17 8.21 -5.83
C ASP A 127 8.49 8.74 -6.42
N THR A 128 9.05 9.81 -5.81
CA THR A 128 10.36 10.35 -6.15
C THR A 128 11.50 9.37 -5.85
N ILE A 129 11.42 8.63 -4.74
CA ILE A 129 12.43 7.63 -4.38
C ILE A 129 12.46 6.51 -5.43
N PHE A 130 11.29 6.03 -5.87
CA PHE A 130 11.20 5.00 -6.92
C PHE A 130 11.88 5.42 -8.22
N VAL A 131 11.78 6.70 -8.58
CA VAL A 131 12.44 7.22 -9.80
C VAL A 131 13.93 7.43 -9.58
N ARG A 132 14.32 8.05 -8.46
CA ARG A 132 15.73 8.42 -8.21
C ARG A 132 16.64 7.24 -7.94
N LYS A 133 16.10 6.18 -7.33
CA LYS A 133 16.84 4.97 -7.00
C LYS A 133 16.49 3.80 -7.91
N ALA A 134 16.00 4.07 -9.12
CA ALA A 134 15.59 3.03 -10.06
C ALA A 134 16.72 2.02 -10.30
N ASP A 135 17.97 2.49 -10.38
CA ASP A 135 19.15 1.64 -10.59
C ASP A 135 19.47 0.68 -9.44
N ASP A 136 18.93 0.89 -8.25
CA ASP A 136 19.10 0.04 -7.07
C ASP A 136 18.03 -1.07 -6.98
N ILE A 137 17.01 -0.99 -7.84
CA ILE A 137 15.89 -1.94 -7.85
C ILE A 137 16.31 -3.22 -8.55
N VAL A 138 16.12 -4.35 -7.86
CA VAL A 138 16.31 -5.68 -8.44
C VAL A 138 15.22 -5.95 -9.48
N PRO A 139 15.56 -6.49 -10.67
CA PRO A 139 14.57 -6.83 -11.69
C PRO A 139 13.44 -7.71 -11.14
N ILE A 140 12.20 -7.34 -11.45
CA ILE A 140 11.00 -8.10 -11.08
C ILE A 140 10.44 -8.74 -12.35
N PRO A 141 10.32 -10.09 -12.41
CA PRO A 141 9.68 -10.74 -13.54
C PRO A 141 8.23 -10.25 -13.70
N SER A 142 7.79 -9.96 -14.93
CA SER A 142 6.42 -9.47 -15.18
C SER A 142 5.32 -10.39 -14.66
N LYS A 143 5.59 -11.69 -14.54
CA LYS A 143 4.67 -12.69 -13.96
C LYS A 143 4.39 -12.48 -12.46
N ASP A 144 5.30 -11.79 -11.77
CA ASP A 144 5.23 -11.53 -10.33
C ASP A 144 4.64 -10.15 -10.03
N ILE A 145 4.42 -9.32 -11.07
CA ILE A 145 3.69 -8.06 -10.96
C ILE A 145 2.19 -8.36 -10.88
N PRO A 146 1.44 -7.78 -9.91
CA PRO A 146 0.02 -8.07 -9.78
C PRO A 146 -0.78 -7.66 -11.02
N TRP A 147 -1.59 -8.58 -11.56
CA TRP A 147 -2.31 -8.41 -12.84
C TRP A 147 -3.26 -7.20 -12.89
N TRP A 148 -3.73 -6.74 -11.73
CA TRP A 148 -4.67 -5.62 -11.59
C TRP A 148 -3.98 -4.25 -11.61
N VAL A 149 -2.65 -4.21 -11.60
CA VAL A 149 -1.87 -2.99 -11.64
C VAL A 149 -1.72 -2.49 -13.09
N PRO A 150 -2.07 -1.23 -13.40
CA PRO A 150 -1.91 -0.70 -14.76
C PRO A 150 -0.43 -0.53 -15.14
N GLU A 151 -0.09 -0.66 -16.42
CA GLU A 151 1.28 -0.51 -16.95
C GLU A 151 1.94 0.84 -16.62
N SER A 152 1.16 1.87 -16.34
CA SER A 152 1.66 3.20 -15.92
C SER A 152 2.20 3.26 -14.47
N HIS A 153 1.90 2.25 -13.66
CA HIS A 153 2.21 2.18 -12.23
C HIS A 153 3.70 1.90 -11.99
N TRP A 154 4.20 2.25 -10.79
CA TRP A 154 5.62 2.11 -10.43
C TRP A 154 6.17 0.69 -10.57
N TRP A 155 5.32 -0.36 -10.42
CA TRP A 155 5.68 -1.76 -10.64
C TRP A 155 6.36 -2.01 -12.00
N TRP A 156 5.99 -1.23 -13.02
CA TRP A 156 6.49 -1.37 -14.38
C TRP A 156 7.67 -0.44 -14.69
N ARG A 157 8.14 0.31 -13.69
CA ARG A 157 9.32 1.19 -13.78
C ARG A 157 10.58 0.53 -13.25
N VAL A 158 10.50 -0.75 -12.89
CA VAL A 158 11.65 -1.59 -12.56
C VAL A 158 12.57 -1.65 -13.78
N PRO A 159 13.88 -1.46 -13.64
CA PRO A 159 14.79 -1.68 -14.74
C PRO A 159 14.67 -3.13 -15.25
N THR A 160 14.40 -3.30 -16.54
CA THR A 160 14.63 -4.58 -17.22
C THR A 160 16.14 -4.75 -17.37
N ARG A 161 16.80 -5.39 -16.39
CA ARG A 161 18.20 -5.80 -16.49
C ARG A 161 18.28 -7.24 -16.97
N ASP A 162 18.23 -7.41 -18.28
CA ASP A 162 18.44 -8.69 -18.96
C ASP A 162 19.93 -9.14 -18.90
N ASP A 163 20.80 -8.26 -18.40
CA ASP A 163 22.24 -8.46 -18.25
C ASP A 163 22.64 -9.08 -16.91
N TRP A 164 21.73 -9.20 -15.95
CA TRP A 164 22.01 -9.83 -14.65
C TRP A 164 21.68 -11.32 -14.68
N THR A 165 22.62 -12.12 -14.22
CA THR A 165 22.43 -13.55 -13.95
C THR A 165 21.53 -13.76 -12.72
N GLU A 166 20.91 -14.94 -12.61
CA GLU A 166 20.12 -15.31 -11.43
C GLU A 166 20.95 -15.27 -10.14
N ASP A 167 22.25 -15.60 -10.22
CA ASP A 167 23.19 -15.50 -9.09
C ASP A 167 23.45 -14.04 -8.67
N GLU A 168 23.55 -13.10 -9.61
CA GLU A 168 23.70 -11.66 -9.30
C GLU A 168 22.43 -11.07 -8.70
N ILE A 169 21.25 -11.49 -9.18
CA ILE A 169 19.95 -11.14 -8.60
C ILE A 169 19.85 -11.65 -7.16
N ASN A 170 20.15 -12.92 -6.94
CA ASN A 170 20.12 -13.53 -5.61
C ASN A 170 21.16 -12.90 -4.68
N ALA A 171 22.37 -12.61 -5.17
CA ALA A 171 23.39 -11.92 -4.42
C ALA A 171 22.88 -10.53 -4.00
N LYS A 172 22.24 -9.76 -4.87
CA LYS A 172 21.71 -8.43 -4.51
C LYS A 172 20.50 -8.44 -3.59
N ILE A 173 19.66 -9.47 -3.66
CA ILE A 173 18.61 -9.70 -2.66
C ILE A 173 19.23 -10.02 -1.29
N ASN A 174 20.29 -10.83 -1.28
CA ASN A 174 20.93 -11.30 -0.06
C ASN A 174 21.98 -10.34 0.53
N ASP A 175 22.55 -9.43 -0.26
CA ASP A 175 23.48 -8.36 0.14
C ASP A 175 22.90 -7.52 1.29
N TYR A 176 21.57 -7.43 1.35
CA TYR A 176 20.83 -6.75 2.41
C TYR A 176 20.89 -7.47 3.78
N TYR A 177 21.08 -8.80 3.81
CA TYR A 177 21.13 -9.57 5.06
C TYR A 177 22.51 -9.58 5.73
N ASP A 178 23.58 -9.27 4.99
CA ASP A 178 24.95 -9.27 5.53
C ASP A 178 25.30 -7.96 6.27
N ASP A 179 24.75 -6.81 5.86
CA ASP A 179 25.06 -5.50 6.49
C ASP A 179 24.40 -5.29 7.88
N ASP A 180 23.27 -5.95 8.17
CA ASP A 180 22.51 -5.77 9.43
C ASP A 180 22.88 -6.81 10.54
N TRP A 181 23.74 -7.80 10.26
CA TRP A 181 24.11 -8.84 11.25
C TRP A 181 25.41 -8.57 12.02
N ASP A 182 26.26 -7.65 11.54
CA ASP A 182 27.58 -7.34 12.12
C ASP A 182 27.67 -5.96 12.81
N SER A 183 26.54 -5.29 13.07
CA SER A 183 26.47 -3.99 13.79
C SER A 183 25.93 -4.09 15.22
#